data_AF-A0A7S1K690-F1
#
_entry.id   AF-A0A7S1K690-F1
#
_cell.length_a   1.000
_cell.length_b   1.000
_cell.length_c   1.000
_cell.angle_alpha   90.00
_cell.angle_beta   90.00
_cell.angle_gamma   90.00
#
_symmetry.space_group_name_H-M   'P 1'
#
loop_
_entity.id
_entity.type
_entity.pdbx_description
1 polymer ?
#
loop_
_entity_poly.entity_id
_entity_poly.type
_entity_poly.pdbx_seq_one_letter_code
_entity_poly.pdbx_strand_id
1 'polypeptide(L)'
;VNHDGRSASLTAPNGPSQQEAIRGALAQAGLEPDAVDYIESHGTGTSLGDPIELGAIRAVILDKRTTDRPLVLGALKTNIGHLEGSAGISGIIKAVLVLQHRVSPPNLN
;
A
#
# COMPACT_ATOMS: atom_id res chain seq x y z
N VAL A 1 12.66 3.06 1.79
CA VAL A 1 12.98 2.52 0.44
C VAL A 1 13.95 1.36 0.61
N ASN A 2 13.75 0.24 -0.08
CA ASN A 2 14.64 -0.92 -0.10
C ASN A 2 14.54 -1.64 -1.47
N HIS A 3 14.96 -2.92 -1.54
CA HIS A 3 14.96 -3.72 -2.77
C HIS A 3 14.41 -5.14 -2.51
N ASP A 4 13.81 -5.77 -3.52
CA ASP A 4 13.28 -7.14 -3.45
C ASP A 4 14.36 -8.22 -3.25
N GLY A 5 15.62 -7.87 -3.51
CA GLY A 5 16.76 -8.78 -3.40
C GLY A 5 16.58 -10.04 -4.27
N ARG A 6 16.84 -11.21 -3.69
CA ARG A 6 16.61 -12.51 -4.35
C ARG A 6 15.12 -12.86 -4.26
N SER A 7 14.45 -12.88 -5.40
CA SER A 7 13.05 -13.30 -5.54
C SER A 7 12.90 -14.45 -6.55
N ALA A 8 11.67 -14.89 -6.82
CA ALA A 8 11.40 -16.03 -7.70
C ALA A 8 11.81 -15.80 -9.17
N SER A 9 11.88 -14.54 -9.60
CA SER A 9 12.41 -14.11 -10.91
C SER A 9 12.86 -12.65 -10.81
N LEU A 10 13.62 -12.15 -11.79
CA LEU A 10 14.18 -10.80 -11.76
C LEU A 10 13.15 -9.69 -11.50
N THR A 11 11.90 -9.86 -11.96
CA THR A 11 10.82 -8.87 -11.83
C THR A 11 9.70 -9.33 -10.90
N ALA A 12 9.86 -10.45 -10.21
CA ALA A 12 8.84 -10.93 -9.27
C ALA A 12 8.93 -10.13 -7.95
N PRO A 13 7.80 -9.62 -7.44
CA PRO A 13 7.78 -8.88 -6.17
C PRO A 13 8.11 -9.79 -4.99
N ASN A 14 8.67 -9.21 -3.92
CA ASN A 14 9.03 -9.94 -2.71
C ASN A 14 8.24 -9.45 -1.47
N GLY A 15 7.31 -10.28 -0.99
CA GLY A 15 6.48 -9.94 0.18
C GLY A 15 7.27 -9.58 1.44
N PRO A 16 8.26 -10.39 1.89
CA PRO A 16 9.13 -10.03 3.02
C PRO A 16 9.83 -8.68 2.87
N SER A 17 10.36 -8.36 1.68
CA SER A 17 10.96 -7.04 1.41
C SER A 17 9.94 -5.91 1.52
N GLN A 18 8.72 -6.09 1.03
CA GLN A 18 7.65 -5.11 1.20
C GLN A 18 7.28 -4.91 2.67
N GLN A 19 7.18 -5.99 3.46
CA GLN A 19 6.91 -5.88 4.89
C GLN A 19 8.01 -5.08 5.60
N GLU A 20 9.28 -5.34 5.26
CA GLU A 20 10.41 -4.60 5.83
C GLU A 20 10.37 -3.12 5.44
N ALA A 21 10.00 -2.80 4.20
CA ALA A 21 9.82 -1.42 3.76
C ALA A 21 8.73 -0.71 4.58
N ILE A 22 7.59 -1.38 4.81
CA ILE A 22 6.47 -0.83 5.60
C ILE A 22 6.89 -0.63 7.06
N ARG A 23 7.54 -1.63 7.69
CA ARG A 23 8.04 -1.51 9.08
C ARG A 23 9.05 -0.39 9.22
N GLY A 24 9.98 -0.27 8.27
CA GLY A 24 10.95 0.83 8.23
C GLY A 24 10.28 2.20 8.13
N ALA A 25 9.25 2.34 7.30
CA ALA A 25 8.49 3.59 7.18
C ALA A 25 7.75 3.95 8.48
N LEU A 26 7.11 2.97 9.13
CA LEU A 26 6.45 3.15 10.43
C LEU A 26 7.43 3.57 11.53
N ALA A 27 8.58 2.89 11.61
CA ALA A 27 9.63 3.19 12.57
C ALA A 27 10.20 4.60 12.38
N GLN A 28 10.44 5.02 11.13
CA GLN A 28 10.89 6.38 10.82
C GLN A 28 9.85 7.44 11.18
N ALA A 29 8.56 7.11 11.06
CA ALA A 29 7.46 7.99 11.45
C ALA A 29 7.16 7.97 12.97
N GLY A 30 7.74 7.03 13.73
CA GLY A 30 7.40 6.82 15.13
C GLY A 30 5.95 6.37 15.34
N LEU A 31 5.38 5.64 14.38
CA LEU A 31 3.98 5.20 14.39
C LEU A 31 3.86 3.69 14.63
N GLU A 32 2.89 3.30 15.44
CA GLU A 32 2.44 1.91 15.51
C GLU A 32 1.58 1.57 14.28
N PRO A 33 1.52 0.29 13.85
CA PRO A 33 0.78 -0.09 12.65
C PRO A 33 -0.73 0.24 12.69
N ASP A 34 -1.35 0.20 13.87
CA ASP A 34 -2.78 0.51 14.09
C ASP A 34 -3.09 2.01 14.10
N ALA A 35 -2.08 2.87 13.93
CA ALA A 35 -2.25 4.30 13.68
C ALA A 35 -2.51 4.63 12.19
N VAL A 36 -2.32 3.69 11.26
CA VAL A 36 -2.48 3.93 9.81
C VAL A 36 -3.88 3.60 9.33
N ASP A 37 -4.76 4.59 9.19
CA ASP A 37 -6.16 4.35 8.81
C ASP A 37 -6.41 4.23 7.31
N TYR A 38 -5.47 4.71 6.49
CA TYR A 38 -5.56 4.70 5.03
C TYR A 38 -4.23 4.27 4.41
N ILE A 39 -4.30 3.39 3.42
CA ILE A 39 -3.17 3.06 2.54
C ILE A 39 -3.58 3.27 1.09
N GLU A 40 -2.80 4.06 0.36
CA GLU A 40 -2.81 4.07 -1.11
C GLU A 40 -1.83 3.01 -1.60
N SER A 41 -2.35 1.91 -2.14
CA SER A 41 -1.56 0.77 -2.58
C SER A 41 -0.86 1.02 -3.92
N HIS A 42 0.12 0.18 -4.22
CA HIS A 42 0.65 0.03 -5.56
C HIS A 42 -0.43 -0.48 -6.51
N GLY A 43 -1.15 -1.55 -6.16
CA GLY A 43 -2.42 -1.95 -6.79
C GLY A 43 -2.40 -1.95 -8.32
N THR A 44 -1.48 -2.72 -8.92
CA THR A 44 -1.33 -2.77 -10.38
C THR A 44 -2.32 -3.71 -11.07
N GLY A 45 -3.14 -4.45 -10.32
CA GLY A 45 -4.15 -5.34 -10.88
C GLY A 45 -3.57 -6.67 -11.35
N THR A 46 -2.40 -7.07 -10.84
CA THR A 46 -1.72 -8.28 -11.29
C THR A 46 -2.09 -9.48 -10.42
N SER A 47 -2.37 -10.63 -11.04
CA SER A 47 -2.77 -11.84 -10.32
C SER A 47 -1.71 -12.36 -9.34
N LEU A 48 -0.44 -12.00 -9.53
CA LEU A 48 0.66 -12.35 -8.63
C LEU A 48 0.99 -11.24 -7.63
N GLY A 49 1.10 -9.99 -8.10
CA GLY A 49 1.58 -8.88 -7.28
C GLY A 49 0.56 -8.44 -6.24
N ASP A 50 -0.73 -8.37 -6.58
CA ASP A 50 -1.76 -7.86 -5.67
C ASP A 50 -1.93 -8.77 -4.43
N PRO A 51 -1.97 -10.12 -4.54
CA PRO A 51 -1.95 -10.98 -3.36
C PRO A 51 -0.70 -10.82 -2.49
N ILE A 52 0.46 -10.57 -3.10
CA ILE A 52 1.72 -10.37 -2.36
C ILE A 52 1.69 -9.05 -1.60
N GLU A 53 1.25 -7.97 -2.24
CA GLU A 53 1.11 -6.65 -1.63
C GLU A 53 0.12 -6.66 -0.46
N LEU A 54 -1.08 -7.20 -0.68
CA LEU A 54 -2.09 -7.32 0.38
C LEU A 54 -1.63 -8.23 1.52
N GLY A 55 -0.90 -9.31 1.21
CA GLY A 55 -0.29 -10.17 2.21
C GLY A 55 0.73 -9.42 3.07
N ALA A 56 1.58 -8.59 2.45
CA ALA A 56 2.56 -7.77 3.17
C ALA A 56 1.90 -6.70 4.06
N ILE A 57 0.90 -5.99 3.53
CA ILE A 57 0.10 -5.01 4.30
C ILE A 57 -0.58 -5.71 5.47
N ARG A 58 -1.24 -6.85 5.25
CA ARG A 58 -1.90 -7.62 6.31
C ARG A 58 -0.93 -8.02 7.42
N ALA A 59 0.25 -8.50 7.05
CA ALA A 59 1.25 -8.99 8.00
C ALA A 59 1.85 -7.87 8.88
N VAL A 60 1.78 -6.60 8.47
CA VAL A 60 2.34 -5.48 9.24
C VAL A 60 1.26 -4.63 9.89
N ILE A 61 0.22 -4.27 9.15
CA ILE A 61 -0.76 -3.24 9.53
C ILE A 61 -1.95 -3.82 10.28
N LEU A 62 -2.35 -5.05 9.97
CA LEU A 62 -3.62 -5.60 10.47
C LEU A 62 -3.48 -6.46 11.73
N ASP A 63 -2.26 -6.76 12.19
CA ASP A 63 -2.02 -7.69 13.30
C ASP A 63 -2.75 -7.30 14.60
N LYS A 64 -2.77 -5.99 14.91
CA LYS A 64 -3.43 -5.45 16.11
C LYS A 64 -4.78 -4.77 15.82
N ARG A 65 -5.26 -4.79 14.58
CA ARG A 65 -6.50 -4.09 14.19
C ARG A 65 -7.72 -4.97 14.45
N THR A 66 -8.76 -4.33 14.98
CA THR A 66 -10.08 -4.92 15.23
C THR A 66 -11.04 -4.59 14.09
N THR A 67 -12.15 -5.33 13.98
CA THR A 67 -13.13 -5.17 12.89
C THR A 67 -13.88 -3.84 12.92
N ASP A 68 -13.93 -3.17 14.08
CA ASP A 68 -14.50 -1.83 14.27
C ASP A 68 -13.56 -0.70 13.85
N ARG A 69 -12.27 -0.99 13.61
CA ARG A 69 -11.28 -0.03 13.08
C ARG A 69 -10.65 -0.57 11.79
N PRO A 70 -11.44 -0.72 10.71
CA PRO A 70 -10.94 -1.25 9.45
C PRO A 70 -9.87 -0.33 8.86
N LEU A 71 -8.92 -0.92 8.13
CA LEU A 71 -8.01 -0.19 7.26
C LEU A 71 -8.75 0.16 5.97
N VAL A 72 -8.72 1.44 5.56
CA VAL A 72 -9.22 1.86 4.24
C VAL A 72 -8.11 1.68 3.22
N LEU A 73 -8.38 0.97 2.14
CA LEU A 73 -7.43 0.70 1.06
C LEU A 73 -7.86 1.39 -0.24
N GLY A 74 -6.99 2.26 -0.77
CA GLY A 74 -7.15 2.91 -2.06
C GLY A 74 -6.17 2.38 -3.11
N ALA A 75 -6.57 2.39 -4.38
CA ALA A 75 -5.74 2.06 -5.54
C ALA A 75 -6.10 2.95 -6.73
N LEU A 76 -5.46 4.12 -6.86
CA LEU A 76 -5.72 5.14 -7.89
C LEU A 76 -5.59 4.60 -9.31
N LYS A 77 -4.75 3.59 -9.52
CA LYS A 77 -4.55 2.96 -10.84
C LYS A 77 -5.84 2.36 -11.39
N THR A 78 -6.79 2.02 -10.53
CA THR A 78 -8.12 1.56 -10.97
C THR A 78 -8.92 2.65 -11.69
N ASN A 79 -8.66 3.93 -11.40
CA ASN A 79 -9.36 5.07 -11.99
C ASN A 79 -8.66 5.64 -13.23
N ILE A 80 -7.32 5.70 -13.21
CA ILE A 80 -6.54 6.44 -14.22
C ILE A 80 -5.40 5.62 -14.86
N GLY A 81 -5.32 4.33 -14.57
CA GLY A 81 -4.29 3.44 -15.09
C GLY A 81 -2.93 3.59 -14.41
N HIS A 82 -1.95 2.80 -14.87
CA HIS A 82 -0.60 2.82 -14.34
C HIS A 82 0.24 3.92 -14.99
N LEU A 83 0.40 5.05 -14.29
CA LEU A 83 1.16 6.20 -14.78
C LEU A 83 2.70 6.06 -14.66
N GLU A 84 3.22 4.83 -14.58
CA GLU A 84 4.66 4.53 -14.48
C GLU A 84 5.44 5.45 -13.52
N GLY A 85 6.37 6.28 -14.03
CA GLY A 85 7.19 7.21 -13.26
C GLY A 85 6.39 8.26 -12.47
N SER A 86 5.14 8.51 -12.84
CA SER A 86 4.23 9.41 -12.12
C SER A 86 3.28 8.69 -11.15
N ALA A 87 3.35 7.36 -11.03
CA ALA A 87 2.45 6.60 -10.16
C ALA A 87 2.56 7.00 -8.69
N GLY A 88 3.79 7.23 -8.19
CA GLY A 88 4.01 7.60 -6.79
C GLY A 88 3.44 8.97 -6.44
N ILE A 89 3.76 10.01 -7.21
CA ILE A 89 3.26 11.38 -6.95
C ILE A 89 1.75 11.46 -7.10
N SER A 90 1.16 10.74 -8.05
CA SER A 90 -0.30 10.71 -8.24
C SER A 90 -1.01 10.09 -7.02
N GLY A 91 -0.45 8.99 -6.47
CA GLY A 91 -0.95 8.39 -5.24
C GLY A 91 -0.83 9.32 -4.03
N ILE A 92 0.27 10.05 -3.90
CA ILE A 92 0.46 11.06 -2.85
C ILE A 92 -0.59 12.17 -2.96
N ILE A 93 -0.83 12.70 -4.16
CA ILE A 93 -1.85 13.73 -4.41
C ILE A 93 -3.23 13.21 -3.97
N LYS A 94 -3.59 11.97 -4.34
CA LYS A 94 -4.84 11.35 -3.88
C LYS A 94 -4.89 11.24 -2.36
N ALA A 95 -3.84 10.75 -1.70
CA ALA A 95 -3.82 10.60 -0.25
C ALA A 95 -4.00 11.96 0.47
N VAL A 96 -3.39 13.04 -0.03
CA VAL A 96 -3.61 14.40 0.49
C VAL A 96 -5.06 14.83 0.33
N LEU A 97 -5.66 14.60 -0.85
CA LEU A 97 -7.07 14.91 -1.09
C LEU A 97 -8.01 14.09 -0.19
N VAL A 98 -7.69 12.82 0.07
CA VAL A 98 -8.44 11.96 1.00
C VAL A 98 -8.41 12.54 2.41
N LEU A 99 -7.26 13.04 2.88
CA LEU A 99 -7.15 13.69 4.20
C LEU A 99 -7.92 15.02 4.24
N GLN A 100 -7.81 15.84 3.18
CA GLN A 100 -8.49 17.13 3.08
C GLN A 100 -10.01 17.00 3.07
N HIS A 101 -10.52 16.04 2.30
CA HIS A 101 -11.97 15.81 2.14
C HIS A 101 -12.53 14.81 3.15
N ARG A 102 -11.68 14.10 3.90
CA ARG A 102 -12.04 13.01 4.82
C ARG A 102 -12.89 11.91 4.18
N VAL A 103 -12.64 11.65 2.90
CA VAL A 103 -13.37 10.67 2.09
C VAL A 103 -12.38 9.96 1.17
N SER A 104 -12.39 8.63 1.19
CA SER A 104 -11.72 7.83 0.16
C SER A 104 -12.67 7.62 -1.01
N PRO A 105 -12.31 8.02 -2.24
CA PRO A 105 -13.09 7.66 -3.43
C PRO A 105 -13.01 6.14 -3.68
N PRO A 106 -13.97 5.57 -4.43
CA PRO A 106 -14.00 4.14 -4.72
C PRO A 106 -12.83 3.72 -5.61
N ASN A 107 -12.32 2.53 -5.33
CA ASN A 107 -11.55 1.76 -6.32
C ASN A 107 -12.53 1.21 -7.36
N LEU A 108 -12.10 1.13 -8.61
CA LEU A 108 -12.90 0.57 -9.71
C LEU A 108 -12.44 -0.85 -10.06
N ASN A 109 -13.37 -1.67 -10.54
CA ASN A 109 -13.18 -3.05 -11.01
C ASN A 109 -12.92 -4.07 -9.91
#